data_AF-A0A2W4QKT8-F1
#
_entry.id   AF-A0A2W4QKT8-F1
#
_cell.length_a   1.000
_cell.length_b   1.000
_cell.length_c   1.000
_cell.angle_alpha   90.00
_cell.angle_beta   90.00
_cell.angle_gamma   90.00
#
_symmetry.space_group_name_H-M   'P 1'
#
loop_
_entity.id
_entity.type
_entity.pdbx_description
1 polymer ?
#
loop_
_entity_poly.entity_id
_entity_poly.type
_entity_poly.pdbx_seq_one_letter_code
_entity_poly.pdbx_strand_id
1 'polypeptide(L)'
;MAVQASTLRHGSCGLSMRATLPTRIDNPRFVRVTGWGMPIQEQTLIDAIMQVRGQVDFLWQFFMTVQIAIFALLFIYDEAVEQLNAFARLLAVAAVALFDWINAEALKGAYTLLDALHRQYRADFGHPERFQSVLYDNFVLASFEGRVTMISFTHSLAFGVVLMALFWRRFIQHQAPKRKASNEA
;
A
#
# COMPACT_ATOMS: atom_id res chain seq x y z
N MET A 1 -69.75 27.70 -38.46
CA MET A 1 -68.98 27.81 -39.72
C MET A 1 -68.11 26.56 -39.83
N ALA A 2 -68.43 25.69 -40.77
CA ALA A 2 -67.75 24.42 -41.05
C ALA A 2 -67.27 24.43 -42.50
N VAL A 3 -65.96 24.24 -42.70
CA VAL A 3 -65.21 24.13 -43.97
C VAL A 3 -63.91 23.39 -43.56
N GLN A 4 -63.38 22.31 -44.15
CA GLN A 4 -63.62 21.56 -45.37
C GLN A 4 -63.01 20.16 -45.19
N ALA A 5 -63.52 19.17 -45.91
CA ALA A 5 -63.03 17.81 -45.93
C ALA A 5 -62.06 17.55 -47.10
N SER A 6 -61.17 16.57 -46.90
CA SER A 6 -60.70 15.56 -47.87
C SER A 6 -59.67 15.94 -48.94
N THR A 7 -58.48 15.31 -48.88
CA THR A 7 -57.99 14.47 -50.00
C THR A 7 -56.94 13.45 -49.55
N LEU A 8 -57.19 12.18 -49.90
CA LEU A 8 -56.33 11.01 -49.75
C LEU A 8 -55.10 11.05 -50.69
N ARG A 9 -53.97 10.49 -50.26
CA ARG A 9 -53.11 9.63 -51.11
C ARG A 9 -52.31 8.63 -50.26
N HIS A 10 -52.43 7.36 -50.64
CA HIS A 10 -51.66 6.22 -50.15
C HIS A 10 -50.23 6.22 -50.71
N GLY A 11 -49.31 5.69 -49.88
CA GLY A 11 -48.15 4.89 -50.31
C GLY A 11 -46.89 5.65 -50.69
N SER A 12 -45.87 5.65 -49.82
CA SER A 12 -44.79 4.65 -49.87
C SER A 12 -43.59 5.06 -48.99
N CYS A 13 -43.16 4.11 -48.16
CA CYS A 13 -41.77 3.75 -47.90
C CYS A 13 -40.75 4.83 -47.45
N GLY A 14 -40.39 4.75 -46.16
CA GLY A 14 -39.01 4.96 -45.71
C GLY A 14 -38.66 6.36 -45.21
N LEU A 15 -38.76 6.59 -43.91
CA LEU A 15 -37.69 7.21 -43.12
C LEU A 15 -38.02 7.00 -41.63
N SER A 16 -37.32 6.05 -40.99
CA SER A 16 -37.32 5.94 -39.53
C SER A 16 -36.62 7.18 -38.98
N MET A 17 -37.42 8.16 -38.56
CA MET A 17 -36.95 9.33 -37.84
C MET A 17 -36.45 8.84 -36.49
N ARG A 18 -35.14 8.57 -36.42
CA ARG A 18 -34.40 8.18 -35.23
C ARG A 18 -34.66 9.26 -34.19
N ALA A 19 -35.52 8.95 -33.23
CA ALA A 19 -35.77 9.79 -32.08
C ALA A 19 -34.43 10.17 -31.45
N THR A 20 -34.05 11.43 -31.59
CA THR A 20 -32.99 12.06 -30.81
C THR A 20 -33.38 11.96 -29.35
N LEU A 21 -32.83 10.94 -28.68
CA LEU A 21 -32.90 10.79 -27.23
C LEU A 21 -32.35 12.08 -26.59
N PRO A 22 -33.11 12.73 -25.71
CA PRO A 22 -32.64 13.92 -25.02
C PRO A 22 -31.54 13.53 -24.03
N THR A 23 -30.41 14.23 -24.14
CA THR A 23 -29.44 14.51 -23.07
C THR A 23 -29.30 13.44 -21.98
N ARG A 24 -28.35 12.53 -22.21
CA ARG A 24 -27.69 11.72 -21.19
C ARG A 24 -27.31 12.64 -20.01
N ILE A 25 -27.93 12.42 -18.86
CA ILE A 25 -27.46 12.97 -17.59
C ILE A 25 -26.13 12.27 -17.32
N ASP A 26 -25.04 12.96 -17.65
CA ASP A 26 -23.70 12.60 -17.21
C ASP A 26 -23.66 12.75 -15.69
N ASN A 27 -24.01 11.67 -14.99
CA ASN A 27 -23.78 11.57 -13.56
C ASN A 27 -22.26 11.37 -13.39
N PRO A 28 -21.53 12.28 -12.71
CA PRO A 28 -20.07 12.21 -12.56
C PRO A 28 -19.59 10.98 -11.77
N ARG A 29 -20.52 10.14 -11.30
CA ARG A 29 -20.28 8.96 -10.49
C ARG A 29 -19.85 7.70 -11.28
N PHE A 30 -19.92 7.74 -12.62
CA PHE A 30 -19.66 6.58 -13.47
C PHE A 30 -18.80 6.94 -14.69
N VAL A 31 -17.52 6.55 -14.68
CA VAL A 31 -16.60 6.68 -15.80
C VAL A 31 -16.52 5.34 -16.54
N ARG A 32 -16.67 5.37 -17.87
CA ARG A 32 -16.70 4.15 -18.71
C ARG A 32 -15.26 3.79 -19.11
N VAL A 33 -14.65 2.82 -18.43
CA VAL A 33 -13.35 2.26 -18.83
C VAL A 33 -13.53 1.29 -20.00
N THR A 34 -12.71 1.43 -21.03
CA THR A 34 -12.75 0.63 -22.27
C THR A 34 -12.20 -0.78 -22.06
N GLY A 35 -13.04 -1.79 -22.29
CA GLY A 35 -12.65 -3.21 -22.34
C GLY A 35 -13.79 -4.14 -21.96
N TRP A 36 -14.49 -3.81 -20.87
CA TRP A 36 -15.71 -4.47 -20.41
C TRP A 36 -16.57 -3.38 -19.77
N GLY A 37 -17.75 -3.08 -20.34
CA GLY A 37 -18.54 -1.87 -20.07
C GLY A 37 -19.16 -1.73 -18.68
N MET A 38 -18.47 -2.12 -17.61
CA MET A 38 -18.87 -1.83 -16.24
C MET A 38 -18.19 -0.54 -15.78
N PRO A 39 -18.95 0.56 -15.55
CA PRO A 39 -18.37 1.76 -14.99
C PRO A 39 -17.88 1.47 -13.58
N ILE A 40 -16.59 1.70 -13.31
CA ILE A 40 -16.06 1.62 -11.95
C ILE A 40 -16.61 2.84 -11.21
N GLN A 41 -17.36 2.59 -10.15
CA GLN A 41 -17.89 3.64 -9.31
C GLN A 41 -16.73 4.27 -8.53
N GLU A 42 -16.70 5.60 -8.47
CA GLU A 42 -15.68 6.37 -7.72
C GLU A 42 -15.52 5.84 -6.29
N GLN A 43 -16.65 5.51 -5.64
CA GLN A 43 -16.68 4.93 -4.30
C GLN A 43 -15.90 3.61 -4.21
N THR A 44 -16.03 2.72 -5.21
CA THR A 44 -15.31 1.44 -5.23
C THR A 44 -13.80 1.64 -5.29
N LEU A 45 -13.35 2.65 -6.04
CA LEU A 45 -11.92 2.96 -6.15
C LEU A 45 -11.38 3.60 -4.87
N ILE A 46 -12.16 4.48 -4.24
CA ILE A 46 -11.85 5.06 -2.93
C ILE A 46 -11.78 3.98 -1.86
N ASP A 47 -12.76 3.07 -1.80
CA ASP A 47 -12.78 1.97 -0.84
C ASP A 47 -11.56 1.05 -1.00
N ALA A 48 -11.19 0.74 -2.25
CA ALA A 48 -9.97 -0.02 -2.54
C ALA A 48 -8.70 0.70 -2.09
N ILE A 49 -8.60 2.02 -2.33
CA ILE A 49 -7.47 2.83 -1.84
C ILE A 49 -7.38 2.77 -0.31
N MET A 50 -8.51 2.96 0.38
CA MET A 50 -8.54 2.96 1.84
C MET A 50 -8.22 1.58 2.42
N GLN A 51 -8.67 0.51 1.77
CA GLN A 51 -8.33 -0.86 2.14
C GLN A 51 -6.83 -1.14 2.01
N VAL A 52 -6.21 -0.76 0.88
CA VAL A 52 -4.78 -0.97 0.67
C VAL A 52 -3.95 -0.11 1.62
N ARG A 53 -4.38 1.12 1.94
CA ARG A 53 -3.75 1.93 2.99
C ARG A 53 -3.79 1.22 4.35
N GLY A 54 -4.93 0.66 4.73
CA GLY A 54 -5.03 -0.13 5.96
C GLY A 54 -4.11 -1.36 5.98
N GLN A 55 -3.95 -2.02 4.83
CA GLN A 55 -3.00 -3.13 4.70
C GLN A 55 -1.55 -2.68 4.88
N VAL A 56 -1.16 -1.54 4.30
CA VAL A 56 0.17 -0.94 4.47
C VAL A 56 0.44 -0.63 5.95
N ASP A 57 -0.51 -0.01 6.64
CA ASP A 57 -0.37 0.33 8.06
C ASP A 57 -0.22 -0.93 8.92
N PHE A 58 -1.03 -1.96 8.66
CA PHE A 58 -0.91 -3.25 9.33
C PHE A 58 0.47 -3.87 9.14
N LEU A 59 0.97 -3.92 7.91
CA LEU A 59 2.26 -4.54 7.60
C LEU A 59 3.42 -3.81 8.31
N TRP A 60 3.40 -2.48 8.34
CA TRP A 60 4.37 -1.68 9.09
C TRP A 60 4.30 -1.92 10.60
N GLN A 61 3.10 -1.95 11.17
CA GLN A 61 2.92 -2.23 12.60
C GLN A 61 3.41 -3.64 12.95
N PHE A 62 3.10 -4.63 12.11
CA PHE A 62 3.55 -5.99 12.31
C PHE A 62 5.08 -6.11 12.23
N PHE A 63 5.70 -5.45 11.26
CA PHE A 63 7.16 -5.34 11.18
C PHE A 63 7.78 -4.74 12.44
N MET A 64 7.32 -3.55 12.86
CA MET A 64 7.88 -2.86 14.02
C MET A 64 7.71 -3.65 15.32
N THR A 65 6.57 -4.29 15.53
CA THR A 65 6.30 -5.07 16.75
C THR A 65 7.19 -6.31 16.86
N VAL A 66 7.32 -7.08 15.78
CA VAL A 66 8.22 -8.24 15.74
C VAL A 66 9.67 -7.79 15.90
N GLN A 67 10.08 -6.70 15.24
CA GLN A 67 11.46 -6.24 15.30
C GLN A 67 11.86 -5.74 16.69
N ILE A 68 10.97 -5.04 17.38
CA ILE A 68 11.20 -4.62 18.77
C ILE A 68 11.36 -5.85 19.68
N ALA A 69 10.54 -6.89 19.49
CA ALA A 69 10.67 -8.13 20.26
C ALA A 69 12.01 -8.83 19.99
N ILE A 70 12.45 -8.91 18.73
CA ILE A 70 13.75 -9.48 18.35
C ILE A 70 14.88 -8.67 19.00
N PHE A 71 14.86 -7.35 18.89
CA PHE A 71 15.88 -6.50 19.51
C PHE A 71 15.90 -6.64 21.03
N ALA A 72 14.73 -6.69 21.68
CA ALA A 72 14.65 -6.93 23.11
C ALA A 72 15.27 -8.30 23.49
N LEU A 73 14.98 -9.36 22.73
CA LEU A 73 15.60 -10.67 22.95
C LEU A 73 17.13 -10.64 22.78
N LEU A 74 17.63 -9.94 21.76
CA LEU A 74 19.06 -9.87 21.47
C LEU A 74 19.86 -9.01 22.46
N PHE A 75 19.26 -7.94 23.00
CA PHE A 75 19.94 -7.00 23.91
C PHE A 75 19.68 -7.26 25.39
N ILE A 76 18.50 -7.74 25.78
CA ILE A 76 18.14 -7.97 27.19
C ILE A 76 18.53 -9.40 27.63
N TYR A 77 18.30 -10.41 26.79
CA TYR A 77 18.55 -11.82 27.13
C TYR A 77 19.92 -12.31 26.61
N ASP A 78 20.95 -11.49 26.85
CA ASP A 78 22.29 -11.65 26.28
C ASP A 78 22.90 -13.04 26.59
N GLU A 79 22.80 -13.49 27.85
CA GLU A 79 23.33 -14.77 28.32
C GLU A 79 22.67 -16.00 27.66
N ALA A 80 21.38 -15.93 27.35
CA ALA A 80 20.65 -17.01 26.68
C ALA A 80 21.08 -17.17 25.21
N VAL A 81 21.46 -16.07 24.56
CA VAL A 81 21.99 -16.05 23.19
C VAL A 81 23.46 -16.48 23.14
N GLU A 82 24.24 -16.24 24.19
CA GLU A 82 25.61 -16.77 24.29
C GLU A 82 25.65 -18.29 24.38
N GLN A 83 24.69 -18.92 25.06
CA GLN A 83 24.58 -20.38 25.17
C GLN A 83 23.97 -21.05 23.91
N LEU A 84 23.47 -20.28 22.96
CA LEU A 84 22.90 -20.81 21.71
C LEU A 84 24.00 -21.38 20.79
N ASN A 85 23.84 -22.66 20.45
CA ASN A 85 24.71 -23.38 19.52
C ASN A 85 24.72 -22.72 18.12
N ALA A 86 25.81 -22.86 17.37
CA ALA A 86 26.00 -22.22 16.07
C ALA A 86 24.87 -22.53 15.07
N PHE A 87 24.34 -23.76 15.10
CA PHE A 87 23.19 -24.16 14.29
C PHE A 87 21.93 -23.36 14.63
N ALA A 88 21.67 -23.13 15.92
CA ALA A 88 20.49 -22.40 16.36
C ALA A 88 20.60 -20.88 16.05
N ARG A 89 21.81 -20.32 16.06
CA ARG A 89 22.06 -18.96 15.56
C ARG A 89 21.78 -18.85 14.07
N LEU A 90 22.19 -19.84 13.28
CA LEU A 90 21.90 -19.88 11.85
C LEU A 90 20.40 -19.97 11.57
N LEU A 91 19.67 -20.79 12.32
CA LEU A 91 18.20 -20.84 12.22
C LEU A 91 17.54 -19.53 12.62
N ALA A 92 18.04 -18.86 13.67
CA ALA A 92 17.53 -17.55 14.08
C ALA A 92 17.74 -16.49 12.99
N VAL A 93 18.95 -16.41 12.41
CA VAL A 93 19.23 -15.51 11.29
C VAL A 93 18.33 -15.83 10.09
N ALA A 94 18.16 -17.11 9.75
CA ALA A 94 17.31 -17.53 8.64
C ALA A 94 15.84 -17.16 8.89
N ALA A 95 15.33 -17.35 10.11
CA ALA A 95 13.96 -16.99 10.47
C ALA A 95 13.72 -15.48 10.37
N VAL A 96 14.64 -14.66 10.89
CA VAL A 96 14.55 -13.20 10.78
C VAL A 96 14.67 -12.75 9.32
N ALA A 97 15.63 -13.30 8.56
CA ALA A 97 15.80 -12.97 7.15
C ALA A 97 14.54 -13.29 6.33
N LEU A 98 13.92 -14.45 6.57
CA LEU A 98 12.70 -14.86 5.90
C LEU A 98 11.52 -13.95 6.27
N PHE A 99 11.39 -13.62 7.56
CA PHE A 99 10.37 -12.69 8.03
C PHE A 99 10.52 -11.31 7.36
N ASP A 100 11.72 -10.73 7.42
CA ASP A 100 12.01 -9.41 6.84
C ASP A 100 11.76 -9.41 5.33
N TRP A 101 12.16 -10.48 4.63
CA TRP A 101 11.92 -10.61 3.19
C TRP A 101 10.43 -10.65 2.86
N ILE A 102 9.66 -11.53 3.50
CA ILE A 102 8.23 -11.69 3.23
C ILE A 102 7.49 -10.38 3.53
N ASN A 103 7.82 -9.73 4.65
CA ASN A 103 7.21 -8.47 5.03
C ASN A 103 7.55 -7.37 4.02
N ALA A 104 8.84 -7.21 3.66
CA ALA A 104 9.29 -6.22 2.68
C ALA A 104 8.59 -6.38 1.33
N GLU A 105 8.52 -7.59 0.78
CA GLU A 105 7.85 -7.86 -0.50
C GLU A 105 6.35 -7.56 -0.43
N ALA A 106 5.69 -7.89 0.68
CA ALA A 106 4.28 -7.54 0.89
C ALA A 106 4.06 -6.02 0.91
N LEU A 107 4.92 -5.24 1.58
CA LEU A 107 4.82 -3.77 1.55
C LEU A 107 5.06 -3.22 0.16
N LYS A 108 6.09 -3.69 -0.55
CA LYS A 108 6.38 -3.22 -1.92
C LYS A 108 5.19 -3.44 -2.84
N GLY A 109 4.59 -4.63 -2.77
CA GLY A 109 3.36 -4.96 -3.50
C GLY A 109 2.20 -4.03 -3.13
N ALA A 110 1.97 -3.81 -1.84
CA ALA A 110 0.90 -2.93 -1.36
C ALA A 110 1.08 -1.48 -1.81
N TYR A 111 2.29 -0.91 -1.73
CA TYR A 111 2.56 0.45 -2.22
C TYR A 111 2.49 0.56 -3.74
N THR A 112 2.93 -0.47 -4.48
CA THR A 112 2.80 -0.49 -5.95
C THR A 112 1.34 -0.49 -6.37
N LEU A 113 0.50 -1.30 -5.71
CA LEU A 113 -0.94 -1.33 -5.93
C LEU A 113 -1.57 0.01 -5.52
N LEU A 114 -1.18 0.57 -4.38
CA LEU A 114 -1.69 1.85 -3.90
C LEU A 114 -1.42 2.98 -4.89
N ASP A 115 -0.22 3.01 -5.47
CA ASP A 115 0.18 3.99 -6.48
C ASP A 115 -0.61 3.80 -7.77
N ALA A 116 -0.81 2.55 -8.22
CA ALA A 116 -1.64 2.25 -9.40
C ALA A 116 -3.10 2.70 -9.21
N LEU A 117 -3.69 2.47 -8.03
CA LEU A 117 -5.05 2.92 -7.70
C LEU A 117 -5.15 4.45 -7.67
N HIS A 118 -4.14 5.15 -7.14
CA HIS A 118 -4.11 6.62 -7.16
C HIS A 118 -3.93 7.18 -8.57
N ARG A 119 -3.12 6.54 -9.42
CA ARG A 119 -2.99 6.93 -10.84
C ARG A 119 -4.31 6.77 -11.57
N GLN A 120 -5.02 5.66 -11.35
CA GLN A 120 -6.35 5.45 -11.93
C GLN A 120 -7.36 6.47 -11.41
N TYR A 121 -7.38 6.72 -10.10
CA TYR A 121 -8.28 7.70 -9.50
C TYR A 121 -8.05 9.11 -10.05
N ARG A 122 -6.79 9.50 -10.24
CA ARG A 122 -6.42 10.78 -10.85
C ARG A 122 -6.84 10.86 -12.32
N ALA A 123 -6.67 9.78 -13.08
CA ALA A 123 -7.04 9.74 -14.50
C ALA A 123 -8.56 9.86 -14.71
N ASP A 124 -9.35 9.20 -13.86
CA ASP A 124 -10.80 9.14 -14.01
C ASP A 124 -11.55 10.28 -13.28
N PHE A 125 -11.01 10.77 -12.16
CA PHE A 125 -11.72 11.68 -11.25
C PHE A 125 -10.90 12.92 -10.81
N GLY A 126 -9.63 13.05 -11.20
CA GLY A 126 -8.67 14.04 -10.70
C GLY A 126 -8.86 15.49 -11.15
N HIS A 127 -10.09 15.94 -11.29
CA HIS A 127 -10.44 17.31 -11.66
C HIS A 127 -10.19 18.28 -10.49
N PRO A 128 -9.31 19.29 -10.62
CA PRO A 128 -8.96 20.21 -9.53
C PRO A 128 -10.17 20.91 -8.89
N GLU A 129 -11.15 21.26 -9.71
CA GLU A 129 -12.39 21.94 -9.33
C GLU A 129 -13.32 21.10 -8.44
N ARG A 130 -13.12 19.78 -8.35
CA ARG A 130 -13.98 18.88 -7.55
C ARG A 130 -13.56 18.77 -6.09
N PHE A 131 -12.35 19.20 -5.74
CA PHE A 131 -11.76 18.94 -4.43
C PHE A 131 -11.38 20.23 -3.71
N GLN A 132 -11.45 20.21 -2.38
CA GLN A 132 -10.79 21.24 -1.57
C GLN A 132 -9.28 21.14 -1.80
N SER A 133 -8.58 22.29 -1.87
CA SER A 133 -7.15 22.35 -2.24
C SER A 133 -6.27 21.38 -1.46
N VAL A 134 -6.46 21.30 -0.14
CA VAL A 134 -5.71 20.40 0.74
C VAL A 134 -5.94 18.92 0.40
N LEU A 135 -7.18 18.55 0.06
CA LEU A 135 -7.51 17.17 -0.28
C LEU A 135 -6.98 16.81 -1.67
N TYR A 136 -6.99 17.77 -2.61
CA TYR A 136 -6.37 17.60 -3.91
C TYR A 136 -4.87 17.30 -3.78
N ASP A 137 -4.15 18.11 -3.01
CA ASP A 137 -2.70 17.97 -2.85
C ASP A 137 -2.31 16.68 -2.10
N ASN A 138 -3.04 16.31 -1.05
CA ASN A 138 -2.65 15.20 -0.17
C ASN A 138 -3.26 13.84 -0.54
N PHE A 139 -4.38 13.82 -1.26
CA PHE A 139 -5.06 12.59 -1.66
C PHE A 139 -4.95 12.37 -3.16
N VAL A 140 -5.36 13.34 -3.99
CA VAL A 140 -5.40 13.18 -5.46
C VAL A 140 -3.99 13.14 -6.04
N LEU A 141 -3.09 14.01 -5.59
CA LEU A 141 -1.71 14.11 -6.07
C LEU A 141 -0.72 13.21 -5.32
N ALA A 142 -1.19 12.41 -4.35
CA ALA A 142 -0.31 11.49 -3.64
C ALA A 142 0.39 10.52 -4.61
N SER A 143 1.70 10.36 -4.40
CA SER A 143 2.57 9.42 -5.12
C SER A 143 3.40 8.64 -4.10
N PHE A 144 3.62 7.38 -4.41
CA PHE A 144 4.35 6.45 -3.54
C PHE A 144 5.62 5.88 -4.19
N GLU A 145 6.10 6.47 -5.29
CA GLU A 145 7.29 5.99 -6.04
C GLU A 145 8.56 5.84 -5.18
N GLY A 146 8.74 6.66 -4.13
CA GLY A 146 9.89 6.55 -3.21
C GLY A 146 9.75 5.50 -2.11
N ARG A 147 8.57 4.90 -1.92
CA ARG A 147 8.31 4.02 -0.76
C ARG A 147 8.99 2.66 -0.89
N VAL A 148 9.06 2.10 -2.09
CA VAL A 148 9.73 0.82 -2.38
C VAL A 148 11.21 0.85 -1.97
N THR A 149 11.90 1.95 -2.30
CA THR A 149 13.31 2.16 -1.90
C THR A 149 13.43 2.30 -0.39
N MET A 150 12.56 3.10 0.24
CA MET A 150 12.56 3.28 1.70
C MET A 150 12.36 1.96 2.45
N ILE A 151 11.43 1.11 2.01
CA ILE A 151 11.19 -0.23 2.58
C ILE A 151 12.44 -1.08 2.51
N SER A 152 13.08 -1.11 1.34
CA SER A 152 14.29 -1.92 1.15
C SER A 152 15.40 -1.47 2.09
N PHE A 153 15.56 -0.15 2.26
CA PHE A 153 16.53 0.42 3.18
C PHE A 153 16.22 0.10 4.65
N THR A 154 14.99 0.31 5.11
CA THR A 154 14.61 0.08 6.51
C THR A 154 14.72 -1.38 6.91
N HIS A 155 14.27 -2.30 6.04
CA HIS A 155 14.39 -3.75 6.30
C HIS A 155 15.85 -4.19 6.29
N SER A 156 16.65 -3.72 5.34
CA SER A 156 18.10 -4.05 5.30
C SER A 156 18.84 -3.54 6.53
N LEU A 157 18.49 -2.35 7.03
CA LEU A 157 19.08 -1.78 8.23
C LEU A 157 18.67 -2.59 9.46
N ALA A 158 17.39 -2.91 9.61
CA ALA A 158 16.88 -3.72 10.71
C ALA A 158 17.53 -5.12 10.75
N PHE A 159 17.62 -5.78 9.59
CA PHE A 159 18.32 -7.05 9.44
C PHE A 159 19.81 -6.93 9.75
N GLY A 160 20.45 -5.84 9.27
CA GLY A 160 21.85 -5.54 9.54
C GLY A 160 22.15 -5.41 11.04
N VAL A 161 21.26 -4.79 11.81
CA VAL A 161 21.37 -4.72 13.27
C VAL A 161 21.32 -6.11 13.91
N VAL A 162 20.44 -7.00 13.42
CA VAL A 162 20.36 -8.40 13.91
C VAL A 162 21.66 -9.16 13.61
N LEU A 163 22.20 -9.05 12.39
CA LEU A 163 23.47 -9.66 12.03
C LEU A 163 24.61 -9.13 12.90
N MET A 164 24.69 -7.82 13.09
CA MET A 164 25.70 -7.19 13.93
C MET A 164 25.60 -7.68 15.39
N ALA A 165 24.39 -7.79 15.92
CA ALA A 165 24.14 -8.29 17.28
C ALA A 165 24.45 -9.78 17.46
N LEU A 166 24.42 -10.59 16.41
CA LEU A 166 24.73 -12.03 16.49
C LEU A 166 26.20 -12.36 16.22
N PHE A 167 26.86 -11.61 15.33
CA PHE A 167 28.23 -11.92 14.88
C PHE A 167 29.31 -10.95 15.40
N TRP A 168 28.97 -9.70 15.67
CA TRP A 168 29.94 -8.63 15.96
C TRP A 168 29.74 -7.99 17.36
N ARG A 169 29.30 -8.80 18.32
CA ARG A 169 28.99 -8.42 19.71
C ARG A 169 30.12 -7.71 20.46
N ARG A 170 31.39 -8.07 20.20
CA ARG A 170 32.57 -7.46 20.86
C ARG A 170 32.74 -5.96 20.60
N PHE A 171 32.15 -5.43 19.52
CA PHE A 171 32.28 -4.01 19.17
C PHE A 171 31.25 -3.13 19.90
N ILE A 172 30.11 -3.70 20.32
CA ILE A 172 29.07 -3.00 21.09
C ILE A 172 29.46 -2.90 22.57
N GLN A 173 30.31 -3.82 23.07
CA GLN A 173 30.57 -4.02 24.49
C GLN A 173 32.00 -3.69 24.97
N HIS A 174 32.71 -2.75 24.32
CA HIS A 174 33.88 -2.15 24.97
C HIS A 174 33.44 -1.17 26.07
N GLN A 175 32.95 -1.69 27.20
CA GLN A 175 33.16 -1.20 28.57
C GLN A 175 32.20 -1.87 29.57
N ALA A 176 32.68 -2.92 30.23
CA ALA A 176 32.43 -3.09 31.65
C ALA A 176 33.68 -3.76 32.24
N PRO A 177 34.55 -3.03 32.95
CA PRO A 177 35.65 -3.67 33.67
C PRO A 177 35.02 -4.58 34.72
N LYS A 178 35.26 -5.89 34.60
CA LYS A 178 35.04 -6.83 35.69
C LYS A 178 35.88 -6.35 36.87
N ARG A 179 35.28 -5.59 37.79
CA ARG A 179 35.83 -5.39 39.12
C ARG A 179 35.81 -6.78 39.76
N LYS A 180 36.95 -7.47 39.67
CA LYS A 180 37.25 -8.59 40.56
C LYS A 180 37.13 -8.01 41.97
N ALA A 181 36.02 -8.32 42.65
CA ALA A 181 36.02 -8.29 44.10
C ALA A 181 36.98 -9.42 44.51
N SER A 182 38.25 -9.03 44.69
CA SER A 182 39.26 -9.85 45.32
C SER A 182 38.76 -10.14 46.74
N ASN A 183 38.44 -11.39 47.01
CA ASN A 183 38.52 -11.90 48.37
C ASN A 183 39.98 -11.80 48.79
N GLU A 184 40.31 -10.88 49.70
CA GLU A 184 41.46 -11.04 50.59
C GLU A 184 41.10 -10.50 51.97
N ALA A 185 41.23 -11.41 52.94
CA ALA A 185 41.29 -11.27 54.41
C ALA A 185 40.00 -10.90 55.17
#